data_AF-A0A534S536-F1
#
_entry.id   AF-A0A534S536-F1
#
_cell.length_a   1.000
_cell.length_b   1.000
_cell.length_c   1.000
_cell.angle_alpha   90.00
_cell.angle_beta   90.00
_cell.angle_gamma   90.00
#
_symmetry.space_group_name_H-M   'P 1'
#
loop_
_entity.id
_entity.type
_entity.pdbx_description
1 polymer ?
#
loop_
_entity_poly.entity_id
_entity_poly.type
_entity_poly.pdbx_seq_one_letter_code
_entity_poly.pdbx_strand_id
1 'polypeptide(L)'
;MRRSRRRTPRRCRSMPSSVTGGTSRPHFTKAARMGQPRRSLTAGRPIAYGGDTMTPRATAIVVAFVILLLGVAGLIYPERILGLLGFAVQNPAHAAAALGEVRATYGGLFVIMGLAALFAAFDPVSNRGRLRLIGLLWLGACAGRLLGVYLDGNPGLPGWGAVAFELMIGGALVVVAERAPVV
;
A
#
# COMPACT_ATOMS: atom_id res chain seq x y z
N MET A 1 -34.55 29.13 -38.85
CA MET A 1 -33.86 29.15 -40.16
C MET A 1 -33.11 27.82 -40.35
N ARG A 2 -33.34 27.14 -41.49
CA ARG A 2 -32.62 26.02 -42.17
C ARG A 2 -32.05 24.85 -41.31
N ARG A 3 -32.64 23.64 -41.37
CA ARG A 3 -32.44 22.54 -42.38
C ARG A 3 -30.97 22.11 -42.52
N SER A 4 -30.58 20.85 -42.35
CA SER A 4 -30.79 19.74 -43.31
C SER A 4 -30.08 18.46 -42.78
N ARG A 5 -30.77 17.35 -42.49
CA ARG A 5 -30.94 16.14 -43.34
C ARG A 5 -29.68 15.60 -44.05
N ARG A 6 -29.37 14.30 -43.84
CA ARG A 6 -29.18 13.21 -44.84
C ARG A 6 -28.86 11.89 -44.10
N ARG A 7 -29.76 10.89 -44.11
CA ARG A 7 -29.98 9.80 -45.11
C ARG A 7 -29.12 8.53 -44.83
N THR A 8 -29.79 7.48 -44.34
CA THR A 8 -29.60 6.04 -44.65
C THR A 8 -29.81 5.79 -46.17
N PRO A 9 -29.74 4.57 -46.79
CA PRO A 9 -29.65 3.17 -46.30
C PRO A 9 -28.78 2.21 -47.20
N ARG A 10 -29.01 0.87 -47.06
CA ARG A 10 -28.90 -0.23 -48.07
C ARG A 10 -27.55 -0.97 -48.18
N ARG A 11 -27.47 -2.28 -48.41
CA ARG A 11 -28.39 -3.46 -48.47
C ARG A 11 -27.51 -4.66 -48.85
N CYS A 12 -27.93 -5.88 -48.48
CA CYS A 12 -27.72 -7.15 -49.22
C CYS A 12 -26.26 -7.68 -49.31
N ARG A 13 -25.96 -8.99 -49.32
CA ARG A 13 -26.70 -10.15 -49.87
C ARG A 13 -26.00 -11.46 -49.44
N SER A 14 -26.81 -12.53 -49.37
CA SER A 14 -26.54 -13.94 -49.74
C SER A 14 -25.47 -14.81 -49.05
N MET A 15 -25.96 -15.80 -48.29
CA MET A 15 -25.55 -17.24 -48.25
C MET A 15 -25.64 -17.94 -49.64
N PRO A 16 -25.41 -19.27 -49.84
CA PRO A 16 -24.57 -20.31 -49.18
C PRO A 16 -23.83 -21.24 -50.20
N SER A 17 -23.05 -22.24 -49.73
CA SER A 17 -22.86 -23.62 -50.31
C SER A 17 -21.74 -24.33 -49.53
N SER A 18 -21.98 -25.37 -48.72
CA SER A 18 -22.21 -26.80 -49.04
C SER A 18 -21.00 -27.52 -49.66
N VAL A 19 -20.49 -28.58 -49.01
CA VAL A 19 -20.04 -29.89 -49.56
C VAL A 19 -19.29 -30.66 -48.44
N THR A 20 -19.88 -31.65 -47.76
CA THR A 20 -19.97 -33.13 -48.00
C THR A 20 -18.72 -33.98 -47.74
N GLY A 21 -18.92 -35.05 -46.95
CA GLY A 21 -18.13 -36.29 -46.93
C GLY A 21 -17.01 -36.32 -45.88
N GLY A 22 -16.78 -37.37 -45.09
CA GLY A 22 -17.33 -38.72 -45.08
C GLY A 22 -16.69 -39.51 -43.93
N THR A 23 -17.41 -40.54 -43.54
CA THR A 23 -17.16 -41.64 -42.59
C THR A 23 -15.71 -42.12 -42.41
N SER A 24 -15.29 -42.40 -41.17
CA SER A 24 -14.88 -43.76 -40.71
C SER A 24 -14.30 -43.76 -39.28
N ARG A 25 -14.89 -44.60 -38.42
CA ARG A 25 -14.31 -45.25 -37.23
C ARG A 25 -14.37 -46.77 -37.50
N PRO A 26 -13.76 -47.68 -36.72
CA PRO A 26 -12.76 -47.54 -35.65
C PRO A 26 -11.57 -48.53 -35.81
N HIS A 27 -10.50 -48.41 -35.02
CA HIS A 27 -9.74 -49.60 -34.59
C HIS A 27 -9.01 -49.36 -33.26
N PHE A 28 -9.13 -50.37 -32.41
CA PHE A 28 -8.58 -50.57 -31.07
C PHE A 28 -7.05 -50.48 -31.03
N THR A 29 -6.49 -49.88 -29.98
CA THR A 29 -5.31 -50.44 -29.30
C THR A 29 -5.23 -49.97 -27.85
N LYS A 30 -4.97 -50.94 -26.99
CA LYS A 30 -4.95 -50.94 -25.53
C LYS A 30 -3.49 -51.07 -25.11
N ALA A 31 -2.91 -50.03 -24.48
CA ALA A 31 -1.68 -50.01 -23.65
C ALA A 31 -1.23 -48.54 -23.56
N ALA A 32 -0.77 -47.95 -22.47
CA ALA A 32 -0.24 -48.48 -21.24
C ALA A 32 -0.57 -47.51 -20.09
N ARG A 33 -1.23 -48.02 -19.03
CA ARG A 33 -1.05 -47.47 -17.67
C ARG A 33 0.30 -47.94 -17.19
N MET A 34 1.35 -47.13 -17.36
CA MET A 34 2.61 -47.39 -16.69
C MET A 34 3.40 -46.09 -16.57
N GLY A 35 3.63 -45.65 -15.33
CA GLY A 35 4.59 -44.57 -15.04
C GLY A 35 3.99 -43.24 -14.56
N GLN A 36 3.02 -43.23 -13.63
CA GLN A 36 2.91 -42.07 -12.75
C GLN A 36 3.91 -42.26 -11.60
N PRO A 37 4.95 -41.41 -11.49
CA PRO A 37 5.89 -41.50 -10.38
C PRO A 37 5.12 -41.24 -9.08
N ARG A 38 5.34 -42.13 -8.10
CA ARG A 38 4.86 -41.97 -6.72
C ARG A 38 5.22 -40.55 -6.27
N ARG A 39 4.21 -39.69 -6.15
CA ARG A 39 4.33 -38.41 -5.43
C ARG A 39 4.72 -38.78 -4.00
N SER A 40 6.00 -38.60 -3.67
CA SER A 40 6.48 -38.66 -2.30
C SER A 40 5.69 -37.63 -1.50
N LEU A 41 4.81 -38.12 -0.63
CA LEU A 41 4.17 -37.35 0.43
C LEU A 41 5.22 -37.01 1.49
N THR A 42 6.16 -36.15 1.11
CA THR A 42 7.01 -35.38 2.00
C THR A 42 6.79 -33.90 1.68
N ALA A 43 5.52 -33.53 1.52
CA ALA A 43 5.11 -32.17 1.80
C ALA A 43 5.25 -32.00 3.32
N GLY A 44 6.45 -31.60 3.75
CA GLY A 44 6.63 -31.02 5.06
C GLY A 44 5.55 -29.96 5.20
N ARG A 45 4.55 -30.22 6.05
CA ARG A 45 3.61 -29.18 6.43
C ARG A 45 4.49 -28.04 6.93
N PRO A 46 4.39 -26.81 6.39
CA PRO A 46 5.04 -25.70 7.04
C PRO A 46 4.54 -25.74 8.47
N ILE A 47 5.47 -25.88 9.41
CA ILE A 47 5.18 -25.75 10.83
C ILE A 47 4.56 -24.37 10.93
N ALA A 48 3.23 -24.34 11.08
CA ALA A 48 2.49 -23.13 11.32
C ALA A 48 3.00 -22.64 12.67
N TYR A 49 3.97 -21.73 12.64
CA TYR A 49 4.34 -20.97 13.80
C TYR A 49 3.12 -20.09 14.10
N GLY A 50 2.26 -20.61 14.97
CA GLY A 50 1.12 -19.91 15.53
C GLY A 50 1.63 -18.75 16.38
N GLY A 51 2.03 -17.68 15.73
CA GLY A 51 1.80 -16.35 16.27
C GLY A 51 0.55 -15.85 15.57
N ASP A 52 -0.46 -15.44 16.33
CA ASP A 52 -1.58 -14.64 15.84
C ASP A 52 -1.04 -13.35 15.20
N THR A 53 -0.52 -13.45 13.98
CA THR A 53 -0.04 -12.31 13.23
C THR A 53 -1.27 -11.56 12.77
N MET A 54 -1.42 -10.33 13.27
CA MET A 54 -2.55 -9.47 12.90
C MET A 54 -2.73 -9.46 11.37
N THR A 55 -3.97 -9.58 10.94
CA THR A 55 -4.30 -9.53 9.50
C THR A 55 -3.75 -8.23 8.89
N PRO A 56 -3.36 -8.21 7.61
CA PRO A 56 -2.81 -7.01 6.97
C PRO A 56 -3.73 -5.79 7.13
N ARG A 57 -5.05 -6.02 7.11
CA ARG A 57 -6.07 -5.02 7.38
C ARG A 57 -5.99 -4.47 8.81
N ALA A 58 -5.93 -5.34 9.82
CA ALA A 58 -5.80 -4.91 11.22
C ALA A 58 -4.52 -4.08 11.42
N THR A 59 -3.40 -4.53 10.86
CA THR A 59 -2.12 -3.79 10.91
C THR A 59 -2.24 -2.40 10.27
N ALA A 60 -2.81 -2.28 9.08
CA ALA A 60 -3.00 -0.97 8.43
C ALA A 60 -3.93 -0.06 9.22
N ILE A 61 -5.01 -0.59 9.82
CA ILE A 61 -5.92 0.20 10.66
C ILE A 61 -5.15 0.74 11.88
N VAL A 62 -4.41 -0.10 12.60
CA VAL A 62 -3.64 0.32 13.77
C VAL A 62 -2.63 1.40 13.40
N VAL A 63 -1.86 1.18 12.33
CA VAL A 63 -0.87 2.16 11.87
C VAL A 63 -1.53 3.47 11.45
N ALA A 64 -2.64 3.41 10.72
CA ALA A 64 -3.38 4.59 10.32
C ALA A 64 -3.89 5.40 11.51
N PHE A 65 -4.39 4.73 12.56
CA PHE A 65 -4.79 5.38 13.80
C PHE A 65 -3.61 6.05 14.51
N VAL A 66 -2.44 5.39 14.57
CA VAL A 66 -1.23 6.01 15.16
C VAL A 66 -0.84 7.29 14.41
N ILE A 67 -0.81 7.25 13.07
CA ILE A 67 -0.49 8.42 12.24
C ILE A 67 -1.52 9.53 12.46
N LEU A 68 -2.80 9.18 12.52
CA LEU A 68 -3.89 10.13 12.73
C LEU A 68 -3.80 10.80 14.11
N LEU A 69 -3.54 10.03 15.17
CA LEU A 69 -3.37 10.55 16.52
C LEU A 69 -2.18 11.50 16.62
N LEU A 70 -1.07 11.17 15.95
CA LEU A 70 0.08 12.08 15.84
C LEU A 70 -0.30 13.39 15.12
N GLY A 71 -1.06 13.31 14.03
CA GLY A 71 -1.55 14.49 13.32
C GLY A 71 -2.48 15.36 14.17
N VAL A 72 -3.40 14.75 14.91
CA VAL A 72 -4.28 15.48 15.83
C VAL A 72 -3.46 16.14 16.95
N ALA A 73 -2.48 15.43 17.51
CA ALA A 73 -1.57 15.99 18.50
C ALA A 73 -0.77 17.19 17.95
N GLY A 74 -0.30 17.12 16.70
CA GLY A 74 0.40 18.23 16.04
C GLY A 74 -0.46 19.45 15.75
N LEU A 75 -1.78 19.27 15.56
CA LEU A 75 -2.71 20.40 15.42
C LEU A 75 -3.02 21.09 16.76
N ILE A 76 -3.28 20.29 17.80
CA ILE A 76 -3.76 20.79 19.10
C ILE A 76 -2.60 21.26 19.99
N TYR A 77 -1.47 20.56 19.96
CA TYR A 77 -0.34 20.77 20.88
C TYR A 77 1.01 20.93 20.14
N PRO A 78 1.17 21.92 19.23
CA PRO A 78 2.41 22.06 18.46
C PRO A 78 3.64 22.40 19.31
N GLU A 79 3.49 23.05 20.47
CA GLU A 79 4.59 23.35 21.39
C GLU A 79 5.19 22.05 21.95
N ARG A 80 4.34 21.04 22.20
CA ARG A 80 4.80 19.71 22.63
C ARG A 80 5.55 18.99 21.51
N ILE A 81 5.10 19.15 20.26
CA ILE A 81 5.80 18.58 19.10
C ILE A 81 7.16 19.24 18.90
N LEU A 82 7.27 20.57 19.02
CA LEU A 82 8.57 21.26 19.00
C LEU A 82 9.52 20.68 20.04
N GLY A 83 9.06 20.55 21.29
CA GLY A 83 9.85 19.98 22.38
C GLY A 83 10.27 18.52 22.13
N LEU A 84 9.36 17.69 21.61
CA LEU A 84 9.64 16.30 21.26
C LEU A 84 10.71 16.19 20.15
N LEU A 85 10.63 17.08 19.15
CA LEU A 85 11.56 17.13 18.02
C LEU A 85 12.90 17.82 18.39
N GLY A 86 13.01 18.40 19.59
CA GLY A 86 14.18 19.16 20.01
C GLY A 86 14.33 20.51 19.30
N PHE A 87 13.25 21.02 18.71
CA PHE A 87 13.26 22.31 18.04
C PHE A 87 13.13 23.45 19.05
N ALA A 88 13.94 24.50 18.84
CA ALA A 88 13.88 25.74 19.59
C ALA A 88 13.50 26.90 18.67
N VAL A 89 12.56 27.73 19.12
CA VAL A 89 12.21 28.98 18.43
C VAL A 89 13.35 29.96 18.66
N GLN A 90 14.13 30.22 17.60
CA GLN A 90 15.30 31.12 17.66
C GLN A 90 14.90 32.59 17.87
N ASN A 91 13.80 33.03 17.25
CA ASN A 91 13.30 34.40 17.37
C ASN A 91 11.83 34.41 17.86
N PRO A 92 11.54 34.98 19.04
CA PRO A 92 10.18 35.06 19.58
C PRO A 92 9.19 35.77 18.65
N ALA A 93 9.64 36.73 17.84
CA ALA A 93 8.78 37.45 16.89
C ALA A 93 8.21 36.54 15.79
N HIS A 94 8.83 35.38 15.54
CA HIS A 94 8.38 34.38 14.56
C HIS A 94 7.76 33.14 15.21
N ALA A 95 7.48 33.16 16.52
CA ALA A 95 6.90 32.02 17.22
C ALA A 95 5.58 31.56 16.59
N ALA A 96 4.70 32.49 16.22
CA ALA A 96 3.43 32.16 15.58
C ALA A 96 3.62 31.45 14.23
N ALA A 97 4.60 31.87 13.43
CA ALA A 97 4.92 31.24 12.15
C ALA A 97 5.50 29.83 12.36
N ALA A 98 6.44 29.68 13.29
CA ALA A 98 7.02 28.37 13.63
C ALA A 98 5.97 27.37 14.12
N LEU A 99 5.03 27.81 14.97
CA LEU A 99 3.91 26.98 15.42
C LEU A 99 2.94 26.67 14.28
N GLY A 100 2.76 27.60 13.34
CA GLY A 100 1.98 27.38 12.12
C GLY A 100 2.57 26.29 11.24
N GLU A 101 3.89 26.32 11.02
CA GLU A 101 4.61 25.28 10.27
C GLU A 101 4.44 23.91 10.91
N VAL A 102 4.56 23.82 12.24
CA VAL A 102 4.37 22.55 12.96
C VAL A 102 2.95 22.02 12.79
N ARG A 103 1.94 22.88 12.92
CA ARG A 103 0.53 22.50 12.70
C ARG A 103 0.29 22.05 11.26
N ALA A 104 0.93 22.66 10.27
CA ALA A 104 0.76 22.27 8.87
C ALA A 104 1.45 20.94 8.55
N THR A 105 2.72 20.79 8.95
CA THR A 105 3.60 19.67 8.56
C THR A 105 3.43 18.42 9.41
N TYR A 106 3.43 18.56 10.74
CA TYR A 106 3.27 17.45 11.67
C TYR A 106 1.82 17.26 12.11
N GLY A 107 0.97 18.27 11.90
CA GLY A 107 -0.46 18.21 12.16
C GLY A 107 -1.27 17.81 10.94
N GLY A 108 -1.64 18.79 10.11
CA GLY A 108 -2.56 18.64 8.97
C GLY A 108 -2.12 17.57 7.97
N LEU A 109 -0.84 17.55 7.59
CA LEU A 109 -0.28 16.52 6.70
C LEU A 109 -0.45 15.10 7.28
N PHE A 110 -0.17 14.91 8.57
CA PHE A 110 -0.30 13.62 9.23
C PHE A 110 -1.77 13.23 9.43
N VAL A 111 -2.68 14.17 9.68
CA VAL A 111 -4.12 13.89 9.72
C VAL A 111 -4.59 13.34 8.37
N ILE A 112 -4.28 14.02 7.26
CA ILE A 112 -4.70 13.57 5.93
C ILE A 112 -4.04 12.25 5.56
N MET A 113 -2.77 12.08 5.88
CA MET A 113 -2.05 10.82 5.65
C MET A 113 -2.65 9.66 6.45
N GLY A 114 -2.99 9.89 7.72
CA GLY A 114 -3.65 8.92 8.58
C GLY A 114 -5.04 8.55 8.08
N LEU A 115 -5.84 9.54 7.66
CA LEU A 115 -7.15 9.29 7.03
C LEU A 115 -7.02 8.51 5.73
N ALA A 116 -6.07 8.89 4.86
CA ALA A 116 -5.82 8.19 3.61
C ALA A 116 -5.38 6.73 3.85
N ALA A 117 -4.52 6.49 4.83
CA ALA A 117 -4.15 5.14 5.26
C ALA A 117 -5.34 4.37 5.83
N LEU A 118 -6.19 5.01 6.64
CA LEU A 118 -7.36 4.39 7.25
C LEU A 118 -8.40 3.98 6.19
N PHE A 119 -8.68 4.87 5.24
CA PHE A 119 -9.57 4.56 4.11
C PHE A 119 -8.98 3.45 3.23
N ALA A 120 -7.68 3.49 2.96
CA ALA A 120 -6.99 2.44 2.22
C ALA A 120 -6.98 1.09 2.98
N ALA A 121 -7.07 1.10 4.31
CA ALA A 121 -7.12 -0.12 5.11
C ALA A 121 -8.46 -0.87 5.00
N PHE A 122 -9.55 -0.22 4.58
CA PHE A 122 -10.83 -0.91 4.38
C PHE A 122 -10.82 -1.85 3.18
N ASP A 123 -10.09 -1.49 2.12
CA ASP A 123 -9.78 -2.35 0.98
C ASP A 123 -8.29 -2.23 0.64
N PRO A 124 -7.42 -2.99 1.34
CA PRO A 124 -5.98 -2.94 1.13
C PRO A 124 -5.57 -3.41 -0.27
N VAL A 125 -6.37 -4.26 -0.91
CA VAL A 125 -6.06 -4.88 -2.20
C VAL A 125 -6.17 -3.87 -3.33
N SER A 126 -7.25 -3.09 -3.35
CA SER A 126 -7.45 -2.03 -4.34
C SER A 126 -6.55 -0.82 -4.06
N ASN A 127 -6.22 -0.55 -2.80
CA ASN A 127 -5.50 0.66 -2.38
C ASN A 127 -4.01 0.43 -2.05
N ARG A 128 -3.39 -0.66 -2.53
CA ARG A 128 -1.96 -0.98 -2.27
C ARG A 128 -1.04 0.19 -2.60
N GLY A 129 -1.28 0.89 -3.70
CA GLY A 129 -0.49 2.05 -4.10
C GLY A 129 -0.49 3.17 -3.04
N ARG A 130 -1.63 3.42 -2.38
CA ARG A 130 -1.74 4.43 -1.32
C ARG A 130 -0.99 4.00 -0.07
N LEU A 131 -1.18 2.75 0.37
CA LEU A 131 -0.47 2.21 1.54
C LEU A 131 1.04 2.19 1.31
N ARG A 132 1.48 1.79 0.11
CA ARG A 132 2.89 1.79 -0.27
C ARG A 132 3.47 3.21 -0.33
N LEU A 133 2.76 4.17 -0.93
CA LEU A 133 3.19 5.56 -0.97
C LEU A 133 3.39 6.11 0.44
N ILE A 134 2.40 5.92 1.33
CA ILE A 134 2.49 6.39 2.71
C ILE A 134 3.64 5.69 3.43
N GLY A 135 3.78 4.37 3.28
CA GLY A 135 4.91 3.63 3.84
C GLY A 135 6.26 4.15 3.35
N LEU A 136 6.39 4.46 2.06
CA LEU A 136 7.59 5.03 1.48
C LEU A 136 7.88 6.45 1.97
N LEU A 137 6.87 7.27 2.27
CA LEU A 137 7.08 8.58 2.90
C LEU A 137 7.73 8.44 4.28
N TRP A 138 7.27 7.49 5.09
CA TRP A 138 7.87 7.18 6.39
C TRP A 138 9.29 6.62 6.26
N LEU A 139 9.54 5.74 5.29
CA LEU A 139 10.89 5.24 5.02
C LEU A 139 11.81 6.33 4.47
N GLY A 140 11.29 7.28 3.70
CA GLY A 140 12.01 8.47 3.25
C GLY A 140 12.42 9.37 4.42
N ALA A 141 11.52 9.58 5.39
CA ALA A 141 11.84 10.30 6.62
C ALA A 141 12.93 9.59 7.43
N CYS A 142 12.83 8.27 7.58
CA CYS A 142 13.84 7.44 8.23
C CYS A 142 15.21 7.58 7.54
N ALA A 143 15.25 7.47 6.21
CA ALA A 143 16.47 7.65 5.43
C ALA A 143 17.05 9.06 5.58
N GLY A 144 16.20 10.10 5.58
CA GLY A 144 16.61 11.48 5.84
C GLY A 144 17.23 11.66 7.23
N ARG A 145 16.67 11.03 8.26
CA ARG A 145 17.28 11.04 9.60
C ARG A 145 18.61 10.31 9.63
N LEU A 146 18.72 9.14 9.02
CA LEU A 146 19.98 8.40 8.96
C LEU A 146 21.07 9.18 8.23
N LEU A 147 20.70 9.93 7.18
CA LEU A 147 21.61 10.87 6.54
C LEU A 147 22.04 11.98 7.51
N GLY A 148 21.12 12.54 8.29
CA GLY A 148 21.45 13.49 9.37
C GLY A 148 22.41 12.88 10.40
N VAL A 149 22.22 11.62 10.80
CA VAL A 149 23.16 10.92 11.70
C VAL A 149 24.56 10.80 11.08
N TYR A 150 24.60 10.52 9.78
CA TYR A 150 25.86 10.41 9.04
C TYR A 150 26.60 11.76 8.93
N LEU A 151 25.87 12.85 8.71
CA LEU A 151 26.44 14.19 8.51
C LEU A 151 26.73 14.93 9.82
N ASP A 152 25.78 14.91 10.76
CA ASP A 152 25.78 15.73 11.97
C ASP A 152 26.13 14.92 13.24
N GLY A 153 26.21 13.60 13.14
CA GLY A 153 26.61 12.71 14.23
C GLY A 153 25.44 12.17 15.07
N ASN A 154 25.73 11.78 16.31
CA ASN A 154 24.78 11.05 17.15
C ASN A 154 23.53 11.90 17.52
N PRO A 155 22.31 11.49 17.13
CA PRO A 155 21.10 12.27 17.35
C PRO A 155 20.51 12.09 18.77
N GLY A 156 21.20 11.36 19.65
CA GLY A 156 20.74 11.04 20.99
C GLY A 156 19.59 10.03 21.04
N LEU A 157 19.14 9.69 22.25
CA LEU A 157 18.06 8.71 22.46
C LEU A 157 16.75 9.06 21.74
N PRO A 158 16.25 10.32 21.75
CA PRO A 158 15.02 10.67 21.04
C PRO A 158 15.14 10.49 19.52
N GLY A 159 16.31 10.80 18.95
CA GLY A 159 16.58 10.65 17.54
C GLY A 159 16.57 9.18 17.08
N TRP A 160 17.24 8.30 17.83
CA TRP A 160 17.19 6.87 17.56
C TRP A 160 15.78 6.28 17.73
N GLY A 161 15.04 6.75 18.74
CA GLY A 161 13.64 6.40 18.91
C GLY A 161 12.79 6.78 17.69
N ALA A 162 13.01 7.96 17.13
CA ALA A 162 12.32 8.40 15.93
C ALA A 162 12.66 7.54 14.70
N VAL A 163 13.94 7.19 14.49
CA VAL A 163 14.36 6.29 13.40
C VAL A 163 13.68 4.94 13.50
N ALA A 164 13.68 4.33 14.70
CA ALA A 164 13.04 3.04 14.93
C ALA A 164 11.53 3.11 14.68
N PHE A 165 10.88 4.18 15.15
CA PHE A 165 9.46 4.42 14.93
C PHE A 165 9.11 4.57 13.45
N GLU A 166 9.88 5.39 12.71
CA GLU A 166 9.67 5.62 11.28
C GLU A 166 9.87 4.34 10.46
N LEU A 167 10.90 3.56 10.80
CA LEU A 167 11.15 2.27 10.17
C LEU A 167 10.03 1.27 10.45
N MET A 168 9.51 1.21 11.68
CA MET A 168 8.39 0.33 12.03
C MET A 168 7.11 0.70 11.29
N ILE A 169 6.72 1.98 11.31
CA ILE A 169 5.49 2.46 10.65
C ILE A 169 5.58 2.30 9.13
N GLY A 170 6.69 2.77 8.54
CA GLY A 170 6.93 2.67 7.10
C GLY A 170 7.04 1.22 6.64
N GLY A 171 7.81 0.41 7.35
CA GLY A 171 7.98 -1.01 7.06
C GLY A 171 6.67 -1.79 7.18
N ALA A 172 5.87 -1.53 8.22
CA ALA A 172 4.57 -2.18 8.40
C ALA A 172 3.62 -1.89 7.22
N LEU A 173 3.52 -0.64 6.78
CA LEU A 173 2.65 -0.26 5.66
C LEU A 173 3.11 -0.85 4.33
N VAL A 174 4.43 -0.86 4.07
CA VAL A 174 4.98 -1.50 2.86
C VAL A 174 4.70 -3.00 2.88
N VAL A 175 4.94 -3.68 4.02
CA VAL A 175 4.66 -5.13 4.14
C VAL A 175 3.17 -5.42 3.94
N VAL A 176 2.28 -4.60 4.49
CA VAL A 176 0.83 -4.75 4.28
C VAL A 176 0.48 -4.57 2.80
N ALA A 177 1.05 -3.57 2.13
CA ALA A 177 0.78 -3.31 0.73
C ALA A 177 1.20 -4.48 -0.18
N GLU A 178 2.32 -5.14 0.11
CA GLU A 178 2.82 -6.28 -0.66
C GLU A 178 2.08 -7.60 -0.34
N ARG A 179 1.64 -7.77 0.92
CA ARG A 179 0.94 -8.99 1.38
C ARG A 179 -0.57 -8.98 1.15
N ALA A 180 -1.13 -7.87 0.67
CA ALA A 180 -2.54 -7.84 0.29
C ALA A 180 -2.77 -8.92 -0.81
N PRO A 181 -3.69 -9.87 -0.64
CA PRO A 181 -3.92 -10.94 -1.61
C PRO A 181 -4.48 -10.36 -2.92
N VAL A 182 -4.00 -10.84 -4.08
CA VAL A 182 -4.59 -10.49 -5.38
C VAL A 182 -5.90 -11.29 -5.47
N VAL A 183 -7.03 -10.59 -5.59
CA VAL A 183 -8.34 -11.21 -5.86
C VAL A 183 -8.42 -11.54 -7.34
#